data_AF-A0A8S4RJP5-F1
#
_entry.id   AF-A0A8S4RJP5-F1
#
_cell.length_a   1.000
_cell.length_b   1.000
_cell.length_c   1.000
_cell.angle_alpha   90.00
_cell.angle_beta   90.00
_cell.angle_gamma   90.00
#
_symmetry.space_group_name_H-M   'P 1'
#
loop_
_entity.id
_entity.type
_entity.pdbx_description
1 polymer ?
#
loop_
_entity_poly.entity_id
_entity_poly.type
_entity_poly.pdbx_seq_one_letter_code
_entity_poly.pdbx_strand_id
1 'polypeptide(L)'
;MRRRWPNLLFLEGADPKVKECHGGGYWGESPTDPWTPEMFKLVQMGPTLAFDYQVYTADLLSDKSVIAGRDHWIYEYDTQAHRTLHGFFPRGPPRESSNVILQYISREEVNVKEIVDIISTGTIPRNWRVCVGVAKEREMKKRKARFFGKMTLEMRLYQVATENNIKNIFKFIPHQTMTKSEDGLMKRLIKMANSPDNEEGCHVFISIDFSSWCTSFRWEGVTPLMEELDRLVGLKGVFSFTQMFPLISVLLFQDRFNPPGKERMGTP
;
A
#
# COMPACT_ATOMS: atom_id res chain seq x y z
N MET A 1 -23.71 -11.11 -0.15
CA MET A 1 -23.53 -9.69 0.23
C MET A 1 -24.82 -9.20 0.85
N ARG A 2 -24.76 -8.55 2.03
CA ARG A 2 -25.95 -7.92 2.60
C ARG A 2 -26.36 -6.77 1.67
N ARG A 3 -27.61 -6.76 1.19
CA ARG A 3 -28.19 -5.65 0.41
C ARG A 3 -28.48 -4.49 1.35
N ARG A 4 -27.43 -3.84 1.86
CA ARG A 4 -27.52 -2.72 2.78
C ARG A 4 -26.52 -1.66 2.36
N TRP A 5 -26.91 -0.41 2.51
CA TRP A 5 -26.00 0.72 2.42
C TRP A 5 -24.89 0.58 3.48
N PRO A 6 -23.67 1.06 3.19
CA PRO A 6 -22.68 1.30 4.23
C PRO A 6 -23.22 2.33 5.24
N ASN A 7 -22.62 2.38 6.42
CA ASN A 7 -22.95 3.45 7.36
C ASN A 7 -22.52 4.78 6.73
N LEU A 8 -23.46 5.71 6.52
CA LEU A 8 -23.18 7.02 5.94
C LEU A 8 -23.46 8.13 6.93
N LEU A 9 -22.59 9.13 6.94
CA LEU A 9 -22.74 10.39 7.66
C LEU A 9 -23.00 11.49 6.63
N PHE A 10 -24.12 12.18 6.77
CA PHE A 10 -24.53 13.24 5.86
C PHE A 10 -24.19 14.60 6.46
N LEU A 11 -23.37 15.39 5.76
CA LEU A 11 -23.08 16.75 6.16
C LEU A 11 -24.26 17.68 5.81
N GLU A 12 -24.26 18.89 6.39
CA GLU A 12 -25.24 19.92 6.05
C GLU A 12 -25.19 20.23 4.55
N GLY A 13 -26.34 20.29 3.91
CA GLY A 13 -26.44 20.47 2.45
C GLY A 13 -26.23 19.21 1.61
N ALA A 14 -26.04 18.02 2.21
CA ALA A 14 -25.95 16.79 1.44
C ALA A 14 -27.24 16.49 0.67
N ASP A 15 -27.07 15.93 -0.53
CA ASP A 15 -28.10 15.76 -1.55
C ASP A 15 -29.33 14.99 -1.01
N PRO A 16 -30.56 15.53 -1.20
CA PRO A 16 -31.78 14.92 -0.72
C PRO A 16 -32.03 13.52 -1.29
N LYS A 17 -31.69 13.27 -2.55
CA LYS A 17 -31.92 11.98 -3.23
C LYS A 17 -31.08 10.88 -2.60
N VAL A 18 -29.82 11.18 -2.24
CA VAL A 18 -28.96 10.21 -1.54
C VAL A 18 -29.52 9.89 -0.15
N LYS A 19 -29.98 10.91 0.59
CA LYS A 19 -30.60 10.74 1.92
C LYS A 19 -31.87 9.90 1.87
N GLU A 20 -32.74 10.16 0.89
CA GLU A 20 -33.98 9.41 0.67
C GLU A 20 -33.67 7.94 0.35
N CYS A 21 -32.77 7.67 -0.60
CA CYS A 21 -32.41 6.31 -0.99
C CYS A 21 -31.75 5.54 0.17
N HIS A 22 -30.91 6.21 0.97
CA HIS A 22 -30.31 5.63 2.16
C HIS A 22 -31.36 5.31 3.24
N GLY A 23 -32.30 6.24 3.50
CA GLY A 23 -33.40 6.03 4.45
C GLY A 23 -34.38 4.94 4.00
N GLY A 24 -34.63 4.84 2.69
CA GLY A 24 -35.45 3.79 2.07
C GLY A 24 -34.73 2.45 1.89
N GLY A 25 -33.41 2.40 2.07
CA GLY A 25 -32.62 1.15 1.99
C GLY A 25 -32.48 0.57 0.58
N TYR A 26 -32.67 1.36 -0.48
CA TYR A 26 -32.56 0.90 -1.87
C TYR A 26 -31.53 1.71 -2.67
N TRP A 27 -31.07 1.17 -3.80
CA TRP A 27 -30.16 1.86 -4.72
C TRP A 27 -30.99 2.50 -5.85
N GLY A 28 -31.08 3.83 -5.86
CA GLY A 28 -31.95 4.59 -6.76
C GLY A 28 -31.33 4.96 -8.12
N GLU A 29 -30.26 4.31 -8.54
CA GLU A 29 -29.63 4.61 -9.83
C GLU A 29 -30.47 4.08 -11.00
N SER A 30 -30.75 4.95 -11.96
CA SER A 30 -31.43 4.60 -13.21
C SER A 30 -30.54 5.00 -14.40
N PRO A 31 -30.57 4.27 -15.52
CA PRO A 31 -29.89 4.70 -16.76
C PRO A 31 -30.26 6.12 -17.22
N THR A 32 -31.46 6.59 -16.88
CA THR A 32 -31.96 7.92 -17.24
C THR A 32 -31.51 9.02 -16.28
N ASP A 33 -31.11 8.65 -15.06
CA ASP A 33 -30.74 9.58 -13.99
C ASP A 33 -29.65 8.93 -13.11
N PRO A 34 -28.42 8.85 -13.66
CA PRO A 34 -27.31 8.19 -13.00
C PRO A 34 -26.81 9.01 -11.80
N TRP A 35 -26.14 8.33 -10.87
CA TRP A 35 -25.44 9.03 -9.80
C TRP A 35 -24.30 9.89 -10.36
N THR A 36 -24.17 11.12 -9.87
CA THR A 36 -23.02 11.96 -10.17
C THR A 36 -22.09 12.08 -8.95
N PRO A 37 -20.77 12.23 -9.14
CA PRO A 37 -19.83 12.37 -8.03
C PRO A 37 -20.17 13.54 -7.08
N GLU A 38 -20.72 14.63 -7.61
CA GLU A 38 -21.10 15.81 -6.81
C GLU A 38 -22.16 15.51 -5.75
N MET A 39 -23.07 14.55 -6.02
CA MET A 39 -24.12 14.16 -5.06
C MET A 39 -23.54 13.49 -3.80
N PHE A 40 -22.37 12.86 -3.93
CA PHE A 40 -21.68 12.18 -2.83
C PHE A 40 -20.62 13.06 -2.15
N LYS A 41 -20.39 14.28 -2.63
CA LYS A 41 -19.36 15.19 -2.10
C LYS A 41 -19.50 15.50 -0.61
N LEU A 42 -20.74 15.58 -0.13
CA LEU A 42 -21.09 15.89 1.26
C LEU A 42 -21.52 14.65 2.05
N VAL A 43 -21.17 13.46 1.54
CA VAL A 43 -21.45 12.18 2.15
C VAL A 43 -20.14 11.57 2.59
N GLN A 44 -20.02 11.24 3.87
CA GLN A 44 -18.85 10.57 4.44
C GLN A 44 -19.21 9.15 4.82
N MET A 45 -18.28 8.21 4.62
CA MET A 45 -18.47 6.86 5.12
C MET A 45 -18.26 6.82 6.64
N GLY A 46 -19.01 5.96 7.32
CA GLY A 46 -18.82 5.57 8.70
C GLY A 46 -18.24 4.15 8.79
N PRO A 47 -17.82 3.73 10.00
CA PRO A 47 -17.23 2.42 10.22
C PRO A 47 -18.25 1.33 9.84
N THR A 48 -17.95 0.60 8.77
CA THR A 48 -18.82 -0.44 8.21
C THR A 48 -18.09 -1.77 8.13
N LEU A 49 -16.79 -1.74 7.83
CA LEU A 49 -15.92 -2.90 7.80
C LEU A 49 -15.08 -2.94 9.08
N ALA A 50 -14.80 -4.15 9.57
CA ALA A 50 -13.83 -4.34 10.63
C ALA A 50 -12.44 -4.49 10.02
N PHE A 51 -11.45 -3.80 10.59
CA PHE A 51 -10.05 -4.01 10.22
C PHE A 51 -9.56 -5.34 10.78
N ASP A 52 -9.02 -6.18 9.91
CA ASP A 52 -8.38 -7.43 10.30
C ASP A 52 -6.92 -7.16 10.70
N TYR A 53 -6.65 -7.25 12.00
CA TYR A 53 -5.31 -7.12 12.57
C TYR A 53 -4.52 -8.44 12.51
N GLN A 54 -5.19 -9.56 12.23
CA GLN A 54 -4.52 -10.85 12.14
C GLN A 54 -3.91 -10.98 10.76
N VAL A 55 -2.58 -10.85 10.69
CA VAL A 55 -1.88 -11.21 9.47
C VAL A 55 -1.56 -12.70 9.55
N TYR A 56 -2.07 -13.47 8.58
CA TYR A 56 -1.75 -14.89 8.48
C TYR A 56 -0.24 -15.07 8.42
N THR A 57 0.29 -15.93 9.29
CA THR A 57 1.72 -16.24 9.36
C THR A 57 2.29 -16.70 8.01
N ALA A 58 1.47 -17.34 7.17
CA ALA A 58 1.84 -17.70 5.79
C ALA A 58 2.10 -16.49 4.88
N ASP A 59 1.32 -15.41 5.03
CA ASP A 59 1.52 -14.15 4.27
C ASP A 59 2.75 -13.38 4.80
N LEU A 60 3.09 -13.59 6.07
CA LEU A 60 4.22 -12.97 6.76
C LEU A 60 5.56 -13.63 6.43
N LEU A 61 5.62 -14.96 6.53
CA LEU A 61 6.83 -15.77 6.41
C LEU A 61 7.24 -16.03 4.96
N SER A 62 7.03 -15.06 4.07
CA SER A 62 7.64 -15.09 2.75
C SER A 62 9.15 -14.84 2.88
N ASP A 63 9.98 -15.59 2.15
CA ASP A 63 11.43 -15.37 2.08
C ASP A 63 11.73 -14.05 1.36
N LYS A 64 11.70 -12.97 2.15
CA LYS A 64 11.96 -11.60 1.71
C LYS A 64 12.93 -10.94 2.68
N SER A 65 13.57 -9.89 2.21
CA SER A 65 14.49 -9.10 3.02
C SER A 65 13.78 -7.91 3.66
N VAL A 66 14.24 -7.54 4.84
CA VAL A 66 13.91 -6.33 5.61
C VAL A 66 15.21 -5.66 6.07
N ILE A 67 15.12 -4.37 6.40
CA ILE A 67 16.17 -3.67 7.14
C ILE A 67 15.79 -3.69 8.63
N ALA A 68 16.72 -4.07 9.51
CA ALA A 68 16.45 -4.15 10.95
C ALA A 68 15.98 -2.80 11.54
N GLY A 69 16.54 -1.72 11.04
CA GLY A 69 16.13 -0.36 11.39
C GLY A 69 17.01 0.68 10.73
N ARG A 70 16.64 1.95 10.88
CA ARG A 70 17.41 3.07 10.34
C ARG A 70 18.86 3.06 10.80
N ASP A 71 19.12 2.72 12.06
CA ASP A 71 20.48 2.75 12.62
C ASP A 71 21.38 1.61 12.07
N HIS A 72 20.77 0.61 11.43
CA HIS A 72 21.46 -0.53 10.82
C HIS A 72 21.82 -0.29 9.33
N TRP A 73 21.60 0.92 8.80
CA TRP A 73 21.81 1.24 7.39
C TRP A 73 23.20 0.88 6.86
N ILE A 74 24.23 0.97 7.70
CA ILE A 74 25.62 0.66 7.34
C ILE A 74 25.81 -0.78 6.86
N TYR A 75 24.96 -1.72 7.32
CA TYR A 75 25.06 -3.14 6.98
C TYR A 75 24.49 -3.46 5.59
N GLU A 76 23.89 -2.48 4.93
CA GLU A 76 23.46 -2.58 3.53
C GLU A 76 24.61 -2.44 2.53
N TYR A 77 25.77 -1.97 3.01
CA TYR A 77 26.94 -1.64 2.21
C TYR A 77 28.16 -2.46 2.62
N ASP A 78 29.14 -2.55 1.72
CA ASP A 78 30.40 -3.22 2.02
C ASP A 78 31.26 -2.36 2.97
N THR A 79 31.79 -3.00 4.01
CA THR A 79 32.63 -2.34 5.01
C THR A 79 33.92 -1.76 4.41
N GLN A 80 34.51 -2.42 3.41
CA GLN A 80 35.70 -1.94 2.70
C GLN A 80 35.37 -0.77 1.77
N ALA A 81 34.16 -0.71 1.22
CA ALA A 81 33.72 0.42 0.41
C ALA A 81 33.65 1.70 1.25
N HIS A 82 33.12 1.61 2.48
CA HIS A 82 33.12 2.74 3.42
C HIS A 82 34.53 3.24 3.72
N ARG A 83 35.48 2.33 3.93
CA ARG A 83 36.89 2.69 4.17
C ARG A 83 37.51 3.37 2.96
N THR A 84 37.29 2.81 1.77
CA THR A 84 37.93 3.30 0.53
C THR A 84 37.40 4.67 0.13
N LEU A 85 36.09 4.90 0.26
CA LEU A 85 35.47 6.16 -0.16
C LEU A 85 35.50 7.25 0.93
N HIS A 86 35.29 6.88 2.20
CA HIS A 86 35.11 7.85 3.29
C HIS A 86 36.21 7.80 4.36
N GLY A 87 37.17 6.88 4.24
CA GLY A 87 38.33 6.83 5.13
C GLY A 87 38.07 6.27 6.53
N PHE A 88 36.88 5.74 6.82
CA PHE A 88 36.52 5.19 8.13
C PHE A 88 35.85 3.81 8.06
N PHE A 89 35.98 3.04 9.13
CA PHE A 89 35.20 1.82 9.32
C PHE A 89 33.85 2.15 9.97
N PRO A 90 32.72 1.76 9.36
CA PRO A 90 31.42 2.05 9.92
C PRO A 90 31.26 1.30 11.24
N ARG A 91 30.84 2.04 12.28
CA ARG A 91 30.44 1.50 13.58
C ARG A 91 28.94 1.72 13.75
N GLY A 92 28.24 0.68 14.15
CA GLY A 92 26.81 0.69 14.41
C GLY A 92 26.40 -0.37 15.45
N PRO A 93 25.09 -0.50 15.71
CA PRO A 93 24.54 -1.50 16.63
C PRO A 93 24.88 -2.94 16.19
N PRO A 94 24.78 -3.95 17.08
CA PRO A 94 25.01 -5.34 16.72
C PRO A 94 24.26 -5.75 15.45
N ARG A 95 24.91 -6.50 14.56
CA ARG A 95 24.31 -6.89 13.29
C ARG A 95 23.12 -7.83 13.53
N GLU A 96 21.95 -7.39 13.09
CA GLU A 96 20.76 -8.22 13.07
C GLU A 96 20.54 -8.89 11.70
N SER A 97 19.70 -9.92 11.67
CA SER A 97 19.34 -10.61 10.42
C SER A 97 18.50 -9.70 9.51
N SER A 98 18.70 -9.79 8.20
CA SER A 98 17.86 -9.11 7.21
C SER A 98 16.72 -9.99 6.68
N ASN A 99 16.60 -11.25 7.11
CA ASN A 99 15.52 -12.13 6.68
C ASN A 99 14.26 -11.88 7.53
N VAL A 100 13.10 -11.70 6.89
CA VAL A 100 11.80 -11.49 7.56
C VAL A 100 11.51 -12.58 8.59
N ILE A 101 11.75 -13.85 8.27
CA ILE A 101 11.46 -14.98 9.14
C ILE A 101 12.31 -14.92 10.41
N LEU A 102 13.62 -14.70 10.25
CA LEU A 102 14.54 -14.61 11.40
C LEU A 102 14.26 -13.36 12.25
N GLN A 103 13.90 -12.24 11.62
CA GLN A 103 13.48 -11.02 12.31
C GLN A 103 12.15 -11.21 13.06
N TYR A 104 11.25 -12.02 12.53
CA TYR A 104 9.99 -12.36 13.21
C TYR A 104 10.22 -13.30 14.39
N ILE A 105 11.02 -14.37 14.22
CA ILE A 105 11.32 -15.36 15.27
C ILE A 105 12.14 -14.75 16.42
N SER A 106 13.01 -13.78 16.13
CA SER A 106 13.85 -13.13 17.15
C SER A 106 13.11 -12.12 18.03
N ARG A 107 11.90 -11.70 17.66
CA ARG A 107 11.06 -10.81 18.47
C ARG A 107 10.17 -11.65 19.39
N GLU A 108 10.09 -11.26 20.66
CA GLU A 108 9.27 -11.98 21.65
C GLU A 108 7.77 -11.88 21.35
N GLU A 109 7.29 -10.71 20.97
CA GLU A 109 5.90 -10.51 20.53
C GLU A 109 5.83 -9.52 19.36
N VAL A 110 5.09 -9.89 18.31
CA VAL A 110 4.85 -9.04 17.14
C VAL A 110 3.35 -8.77 17.04
N ASN A 111 2.93 -7.59 17.48
CA ASN A 111 1.53 -7.19 17.50
C ASN A 111 1.22 -6.12 16.43
N VAL A 112 0.47 -6.52 15.39
CA VAL A 112 0.07 -5.63 14.29
C VAL A 112 -0.85 -4.51 14.78
N LYS A 113 -1.66 -4.77 15.81
CA LYS A 113 -2.56 -3.76 16.38
C LYS A 113 -1.78 -2.60 16.98
N GLU A 114 -0.74 -2.89 17.76
CA GLU A 114 0.12 -1.87 18.34
C GLU A 114 0.82 -1.04 17.26
N ILE A 115 1.28 -1.67 16.18
CA ILE A 115 1.89 -0.97 15.05
C ILE A 115 0.87 -0.01 14.40
N VAL A 116 -0.36 -0.48 14.16
CA VAL A 116 -1.44 0.34 13.59
C VAL A 116 -1.83 1.49 14.53
N ASP A 117 -1.88 1.24 15.84
CA ASP A 117 -2.19 2.26 16.85
C ASP A 117 -1.10 3.36 16.88
N ILE A 118 0.18 2.98 16.84
CA ILE A 118 1.32 3.91 16.75
C ILE A 118 1.27 4.76 15.47
N ILE A 119 0.84 4.16 14.35
CA ILE A 119 0.68 4.89 13.09
C ILE A 119 -0.50 5.86 13.19
N SER A 120 -1.62 5.44 13.79
CA SER A 120 -2.81 6.27 13.96
C SER A 120 -2.58 7.47 14.88
N THR A 121 -1.71 7.34 15.89
CA THR A 121 -1.29 8.48 16.73
C THR A 121 -0.29 9.42 16.04
N GLY A 122 0.30 9.01 14.92
CA GLY A 122 1.31 9.77 14.18
C GLY A 122 2.72 9.77 14.81
N THR A 123 2.93 9.04 15.91
CA THR A 123 4.20 9.03 16.66
C THR A 123 5.15 7.92 16.17
N ILE A 124 5.46 7.90 14.88
CA ILE A 124 6.28 6.83 14.28
C ILE A 124 7.73 6.90 14.79
N PRO A 125 8.27 5.82 15.38
CA PRO A 125 9.67 5.76 15.84
C PRO A 125 10.67 6.11 14.74
N ARG A 126 11.75 6.82 15.09
CA ARG A 126 12.81 7.21 14.14
C ARG A 126 13.44 5.99 13.44
N ASN A 127 13.54 4.87 14.16
CA ASN A 127 14.15 3.64 13.65
C ASN A 127 13.33 3.00 12.51
N TRP A 128 12.01 3.24 12.46
CA TRP A 128 11.13 2.72 11.42
C TRP A 128 11.18 3.56 10.13
N ARG A 129 11.69 4.80 10.21
CA ARG A 129 11.71 5.79 9.12
C ARG A 129 12.87 5.56 8.14
N VAL A 130 12.88 4.41 7.49
CA VAL A 130 13.88 4.04 6.48
C VAL A 130 13.26 3.17 5.38
N CYS A 131 13.66 3.42 4.14
CA CYS A 131 13.32 2.59 2.99
C CYS A 131 14.57 2.40 2.13
N VAL A 132 14.89 1.15 1.80
CA VAL A 132 16.04 0.77 1.00
C VAL A 132 15.56 0.29 -0.37
N GLY A 133 15.88 1.04 -1.43
CA GLY A 133 15.65 0.64 -2.81
C GLY A 133 16.66 -0.42 -3.26
N VAL A 134 16.17 -1.61 -3.57
CA VAL A 134 16.94 -2.72 -4.15
C VAL A 134 16.57 -2.86 -5.62
N ALA A 135 17.55 -2.86 -6.52
CA ALA A 135 17.29 -2.99 -7.95
C ALA A 135 16.65 -4.34 -8.26
N LYS A 136 15.56 -4.35 -9.03
CA LYS A 136 14.88 -5.57 -9.46
C LYS A 136 15.75 -6.35 -10.44
N GLU A 137 16.09 -7.58 -10.07
CA GLU A 137 16.82 -8.49 -10.93
C GLU A 137 15.99 -8.87 -12.18
N ARG A 138 16.69 -9.14 -13.29
CA ARG A 138 16.11 -9.60 -14.57
C ARG A 138 15.10 -8.66 -15.23
N GLU A 139 15.10 -7.38 -14.89
CA GLU A 139 14.31 -6.38 -15.63
C GLU A 139 14.98 -6.03 -16.96
N MET A 140 14.32 -6.28 -18.10
CA MET A 140 14.85 -6.01 -19.44
C MET A 140 14.93 -4.50 -19.80
N LYS A 141 14.92 -3.60 -18.81
CA LYS A 141 15.07 -2.16 -19.03
C LYS A 141 16.54 -1.79 -19.09
N LYS A 142 17.04 -1.53 -20.30
CA LYS A 142 18.46 -1.25 -20.58
C LYS A 142 19.05 -0.03 -19.85
N ARG A 143 18.23 0.97 -19.46
CA ARG A 143 18.73 2.27 -18.97
C ARG A 143 18.14 2.74 -17.63
N LYS A 144 17.02 2.17 -17.19
CA LYS A 144 16.31 2.61 -15.98
C LYS A 144 15.95 1.38 -15.16
N ALA A 145 16.65 1.18 -14.05
CA ALA A 145 16.31 0.14 -13.10
C ALA A 145 15.00 0.49 -12.38
N ARG A 146 14.18 -0.52 -12.12
CA ARG A 146 13.07 -0.42 -11.16
C ARG A 146 13.57 -0.92 -9.82
N PHE A 147 13.32 -0.14 -8.79
CA PHE A 147 13.68 -0.52 -7.44
C PHE A 147 12.46 -1.09 -6.70
N PHE A 148 12.69 -2.09 -5.87
CA PHE A 148 11.78 -2.52 -4.83
C PHE A 148 12.18 -1.89 -3.51
N GLY A 149 11.21 -1.36 -2.77
CA GLY A 149 11.44 -0.83 -1.44
C GLY A 149 11.49 -1.95 -0.40
N LYS A 150 12.59 -2.02 0.33
CA LYS A 150 12.77 -2.82 1.54
C LYS A 150 12.60 -1.91 2.75
N MET A 151 11.73 -2.30 3.68
CA MET A 151 11.41 -1.51 4.88
C MET A 151 11.73 -2.30 6.15
N THR A 152 11.48 -1.71 7.32
CA THR A 152 11.56 -2.46 8.58
C THR A 152 10.46 -3.50 8.69
N LEU A 153 10.60 -4.46 9.61
CA LEU A 153 9.59 -5.49 9.81
C LEU A 153 8.23 -4.85 10.14
N GLU A 154 8.20 -3.82 10.98
CA GLU A 154 6.98 -3.17 11.45
C GLU A 154 6.24 -2.44 10.32
N MET A 155 6.97 -1.71 9.47
CA MET A 155 6.38 -1.06 8.29
C MET A 155 5.92 -2.08 7.25
N ARG A 156 6.65 -3.20 7.11
CA ARG A 156 6.23 -4.31 6.27
C ARG A 156 4.93 -4.96 6.77
N LEU A 157 4.82 -5.20 8.08
CA LEU A 157 3.63 -5.74 8.73
C LEU A 157 2.41 -4.85 8.49
N TYR A 158 2.57 -3.55 8.69
CA TYR A 158 1.57 -2.54 8.38
C TYR A 158 1.14 -2.61 6.90
N GLN A 159 2.09 -2.67 5.96
CA GLN A 159 1.77 -2.73 4.53
C GLN A 159 1.00 -4.01 4.17
N VAL A 160 1.41 -5.16 4.70
CA VAL A 160 0.73 -6.44 4.45
C VAL A 160 -0.68 -6.44 5.07
N ALA A 161 -0.84 -5.92 6.28
CA ALA A 161 -2.14 -5.81 6.94
C ALA A 161 -3.09 -4.89 6.16
N THR A 162 -2.64 -3.70 5.75
CA THR A 162 -3.44 -2.77 4.95
C THR A 162 -3.80 -3.35 3.58
N GLU A 163 -2.86 -4.02 2.89
CA GLU A 163 -3.13 -4.69 1.62
C GLU A 163 -4.20 -5.80 1.77
N ASN A 164 -4.09 -6.64 2.80
CA ASN A 164 -5.07 -7.69 3.08
C ASN A 164 -6.47 -7.14 3.35
N ASN A 165 -6.56 -6.01 4.07
CA ASN A 165 -7.83 -5.33 4.32
C ASN A 165 -8.42 -4.72 3.03
N ILE A 166 -7.60 -4.15 2.14
CA ILE A 166 -8.04 -3.61 0.85
C ILE A 166 -8.61 -4.70 -0.07
N LYS A 167 -8.12 -5.95 0.01
CA LYS A 167 -8.67 -7.07 -0.76
C LYS A 167 -10.17 -7.28 -0.50
N ASN A 168 -10.66 -6.96 0.71
CA ASN A 168 -12.09 -7.02 1.02
C ASN A 168 -12.89 -5.95 0.28
N ILE A 169 -12.30 -4.80 0.00
CA ILE A 169 -12.92 -3.71 -0.76
C ILE A 169 -12.90 -4.02 -2.27
N PHE A 170 -11.85 -4.68 -2.78
CA PHE A 170 -11.78 -5.08 -4.19
C PHE A 170 -12.92 -5.99 -4.66
N LYS A 171 -13.66 -6.62 -3.73
CA LYS A 171 -14.90 -7.36 -4.03
C LYS A 171 -15.98 -6.47 -4.67
N PHE A 172 -15.96 -5.18 -4.41
CA PHE A 172 -16.89 -4.19 -4.98
C PHE A 172 -16.40 -3.60 -6.32
N ILE A 173 -15.14 -3.86 -6.71
CA ILE A 173 -14.55 -3.37 -7.96
C ILE A 173 -14.39 -4.56 -8.90
N PRO A 174 -15.42 -4.92 -9.69
CA PRO A 174 -15.43 -6.16 -10.45
C PRO A 174 -14.32 -6.23 -11.49
N HIS A 175 -13.83 -5.09 -11.98
CA HIS A 175 -12.80 -4.95 -12.99
C HIS A 175 -11.40 -5.33 -12.52
N GLN A 176 -11.14 -5.29 -11.20
CA GLN A 176 -9.83 -5.65 -10.68
C GLN A 176 -9.61 -7.16 -10.72
N THR A 177 -8.43 -7.59 -11.18
CA THR A 177 -8.08 -9.01 -11.38
C THR A 177 -7.19 -9.58 -10.28
N MET A 178 -6.53 -8.75 -9.47
CA MET A 178 -5.54 -9.16 -8.47
C MET A 178 -6.04 -10.15 -7.40
N THR A 179 -7.33 -10.19 -7.13
CA THR A 179 -7.94 -11.11 -6.15
C THR A 179 -8.69 -12.28 -6.81
N LYS A 180 -8.64 -12.39 -8.14
CA LYS A 180 -9.29 -13.48 -8.88
C LYS A 180 -8.39 -14.71 -8.92
N SER A 181 -9.01 -15.88 -8.86
CA SER A 181 -8.35 -17.13 -9.21
C SER A 181 -8.03 -17.19 -10.71
N GLU A 182 -7.15 -18.12 -11.08
CA GLU A 182 -6.79 -18.39 -12.47
C GLU A 182 -8.02 -18.66 -13.35
N ASP A 183 -8.93 -19.53 -12.90
CA ASP A 183 -10.21 -19.80 -13.59
C ASP A 183 -11.05 -18.53 -13.78
N GLY A 184 -11.09 -17.66 -12.76
CA GLY A 184 -11.82 -16.39 -12.81
C GLY A 184 -11.22 -15.40 -13.80
N LEU A 185 -9.89 -15.43 -13.94
CA LEU A 185 -9.16 -14.63 -14.92
C LEU A 185 -9.39 -15.17 -16.35
N MET A 186 -9.26 -16.49 -16.55
CA MET A 186 -9.43 -17.15 -17.84
C MET A 186 -10.84 -16.95 -18.39
N LYS A 187 -11.88 -17.14 -17.56
CA LYS A 187 -13.28 -16.86 -17.94
C LYS A 187 -13.47 -15.42 -18.41
N ARG A 188 -12.77 -14.47 -17.78
CA ARG A 188 -12.86 -13.07 -18.16
C ARG A 188 -12.13 -12.78 -19.47
N LEU A 189 -10.95 -13.35 -19.67
CA LEU A 189 -10.21 -13.24 -20.93
C LEU A 189 -11.02 -13.82 -22.08
N ILE A 190 -11.64 -14.99 -21.91
CA ILE A 190 -12.53 -15.59 -22.91
C ILE A 190 -13.73 -14.68 -23.20
N LYS A 191 -14.36 -14.09 -22.17
CA LYS A 191 -15.46 -13.13 -22.36
C LYS A 191 -15.02 -11.86 -23.13
N MET A 192 -13.77 -11.43 -22.95
CA MET A 192 -13.22 -10.27 -23.66
C MET A 192 -12.77 -10.61 -25.09
N ALA A 193 -12.33 -11.85 -25.33
CA ALA A 193 -11.86 -12.32 -26.63
C ALA A 193 -13.02 -12.76 -27.54
N ASN A 194 -14.02 -13.44 -26.99
CA ASN A 194 -15.22 -13.86 -27.70
C ASN A 194 -16.14 -12.64 -27.85
N SER A 195 -15.90 -11.87 -28.90
CA SER A 195 -16.91 -10.99 -29.46
C SER A 195 -18.02 -11.89 -30.03
N PRO A 196 -19.30 -11.67 -29.72
CA PRO A 196 -20.35 -12.42 -30.40
C PRO A 196 -20.28 -12.08 -31.90
N ASP A 197 -19.96 -13.06 -32.75
CA ASP A 197 -19.92 -12.94 -34.23
C ASP A 197 -21.25 -12.44 -34.84
N ASN A 198 -22.30 -12.26 -34.02
CA ASN A 198 -23.68 -11.96 -34.40
C ASN A 198 -24.20 -10.59 -33.94
N GLU A 199 -23.39 -9.71 -33.33
CA GLU A 199 -23.82 -8.33 -33.05
C GLU A 199 -23.21 -7.37 -34.08
N GLU A 200 -24.02 -6.51 -34.70
CA GLU A 200 -23.60 -5.41 -35.60
C GLU A 200 -22.82 -4.31 -34.85
N GLY A 201 -21.83 -4.69 -34.03
CA GLY A 201 -21.05 -3.82 -33.17
C GLY A 201 -19.56 -3.94 -33.46
N CYS A 202 -18.88 -2.80 -33.57
CA CYS A 202 -17.43 -2.74 -33.61
C CYS A 202 -16.88 -2.73 -32.18
N HIS A 203 -16.10 -3.74 -31.80
CA HIS A 203 -15.42 -3.79 -30.51
C HIS A 203 -14.03 -3.16 -30.63
N VAL A 204 -13.74 -2.16 -29.79
CA VAL A 204 -12.41 -1.52 -29.72
C VAL A 204 -11.72 -1.94 -28.43
N PHE A 205 -10.54 -2.55 -28.56
CA PHE A 205 -9.68 -2.86 -27.43
C PHE A 205 -8.63 -1.76 -27.23
N ILE A 206 -8.68 -1.09 -26.07
CA ILE A 206 -7.71 -0.06 -25.70
C ILE A 206 -6.82 -0.63 -24.59
N SER A 207 -5.53 -0.77 -24.90
CA SER A 207 -4.51 -1.08 -23.91
C SER A 207 -3.79 0.21 -23.51
N ILE A 208 -3.80 0.53 -22.23
CA ILE A 208 -3.14 1.73 -21.69
C ILE A 208 -2.06 1.27 -20.71
N ASP A 209 -0.82 1.64 -21.00
CA ASP A 209 0.31 1.49 -20.09
C ASP A 209 0.80 2.87 -19.65
N PHE A 210 0.69 3.15 -18.35
CA PHE A 210 1.12 4.43 -17.79
C PHE A 210 2.58 4.34 -17.36
N SER A 211 3.41 5.24 -17.90
CA SER A 211 4.79 5.38 -17.44
C SER A 211 4.81 5.76 -15.95
N SER A 212 5.62 5.06 -15.16
CA SER A 212 5.90 5.47 -13.78
C SER A 212 4.65 5.57 -12.89
N TRP A 213 3.59 4.80 -13.19
CA TRP A 213 2.29 4.81 -12.51
C TRP A 213 2.37 4.96 -10.99
N CYS A 214 3.11 4.08 -10.33
CA CYS A 214 3.26 4.09 -8.87
C CYS A 214 3.91 5.37 -8.33
N THR A 215 4.88 5.94 -9.07
CA THR A 215 5.61 7.15 -8.66
C THR A 215 4.91 8.43 -9.09
N SER A 216 3.82 8.38 -9.85
CA SER A 216 3.05 9.56 -10.26
C SER A 216 1.97 9.94 -9.23
N PHE A 217 1.60 9.01 -8.35
CA PHE A 217 0.70 9.33 -7.24
C PHE A 217 1.35 10.31 -6.27
N ARG A 218 0.55 11.27 -5.81
CA ARG A 218 0.93 12.31 -4.85
C ARG A 218 -0.06 12.30 -3.70
N TRP A 219 0.37 12.88 -2.57
CA TRP A 219 -0.43 13.03 -1.37
C TRP A 219 -1.81 13.65 -1.70
N GLU A 220 -1.82 14.77 -2.42
CA GLU A 220 -3.02 15.55 -2.72
C GLU A 220 -4.06 14.76 -3.53
N GLY A 221 -3.62 13.87 -4.41
CA GLY A 221 -4.51 13.11 -5.29
C GLY A 221 -5.06 11.83 -4.67
N VAL A 222 -4.34 11.22 -3.73
CA VAL A 222 -4.69 9.89 -3.19
C VAL A 222 -5.24 9.98 -1.77
N THR A 223 -4.81 10.95 -0.98
CA THR A 223 -5.21 11.08 0.42
C THR A 223 -6.71 11.15 0.64
N PRO A 224 -7.51 11.92 -0.14
CA PRO A 224 -8.96 11.96 0.05
C PRO A 224 -9.62 10.57 -0.03
N LEU A 225 -9.16 9.73 -0.96
CA LEU A 225 -9.62 8.35 -1.09
C LEU A 225 -9.18 7.50 0.11
N MET A 226 -7.92 7.63 0.54
CA MET A 226 -7.39 6.86 1.66
C MET A 226 -8.05 7.23 2.99
N GLU A 227 -8.43 8.49 3.19
CA GLU A 227 -9.19 8.93 4.36
C GLU A 227 -10.60 8.35 4.39
N GLU A 228 -11.25 8.21 3.23
CA GLU A 228 -12.53 7.49 3.12
C GLU A 228 -12.36 5.99 3.42
N LEU A 229 -11.24 5.38 3.03
CA LEU A 229 -10.93 4.00 3.41
C LEU A 229 -10.70 3.86 4.92
N ASP A 230 -9.97 4.80 5.53
CA ASP A 230 -9.78 4.88 6.98
C ASP A 230 -11.14 4.94 7.70
N ARG A 231 -12.01 5.86 7.27
CA ARG A 231 -13.38 5.99 7.79
C ARG A 231 -14.20 4.70 7.67
N LEU A 232 -14.12 4.04 6.51
CA LEU A 232 -14.86 2.80 6.24
C LEU A 232 -14.49 1.66 7.21
N VAL A 233 -13.22 1.59 7.63
CA VAL A 233 -12.74 0.58 8.59
C VAL A 233 -12.73 1.06 10.04
N GLY A 234 -13.10 2.33 10.29
CA GLY A 234 -13.10 2.92 11.62
C GLY A 234 -11.71 3.31 12.15
N LEU A 235 -10.74 3.51 11.26
CA LEU A 235 -9.39 3.97 11.59
C LEU A 235 -9.21 5.45 11.25
N LYS A 236 -8.12 6.04 11.72
CA LYS A 236 -7.74 7.43 11.40
C LYS A 236 -6.29 7.49 10.99
N GLY A 237 -6.05 7.90 9.75
CA GLY A 237 -4.72 8.20 9.24
C GLY A 237 -3.85 6.97 8.94
N VAL A 238 -4.44 5.78 8.85
CA VAL A 238 -3.68 4.53 8.69
C VAL A 238 -3.44 4.25 7.21
N PHE A 239 -4.44 4.33 6.34
CA PHE A 239 -4.27 4.18 4.90
C PHE A 239 -3.56 5.39 4.29
N SER A 240 -3.91 6.61 4.72
CA SER A 240 -3.29 7.83 4.21
C SER A 240 -1.80 7.92 4.56
N PHE A 241 -1.37 7.30 5.66
CA PHE A 241 0.04 7.19 6.04
C PHE A 241 0.94 6.60 4.95
N THR A 242 0.40 5.75 4.05
CA THR A 242 1.15 5.16 2.94
C THR A 242 1.91 6.20 2.11
N GLN A 243 1.32 7.38 1.88
CA GLN A 243 1.94 8.46 1.10
C GLN A 243 2.89 9.33 1.96
N MET A 244 2.66 9.41 3.27
CA MET A 244 3.53 10.14 4.20
C MET A 244 4.81 9.37 4.52
N PHE A 245 4.75 8.04 4.58
CA PHE A 245 5.87 7.22 5.01
C PHE A 245 7.15 7.47 4.20
N PRO A 246 7.13 7.49 2.85
CA PRO A 246 8.32 7.82 2.05
C PRO A 246 8.84 9.24 2.27
N LEU A 247 7.97 10.21 2.60
CA LEU A 247 8.34 11.62 2.80
C LEU A 247 9.11 11.84 4.12
N ILE A 248 8.78 11.05 5.15
CA ILE A 248 9.43 11.14 6.47
C ILE A 248 10.62 10.19 6.64
N SER A 249 10.81 9.28 5.67
CA SER A 249 11.81 8.22 5.73
C SER A 249 13.09 8.60 5.00
N VAL A 250 14.21 8.07 5.50
CA VAL A 250 15.46 8.10 4.72
C VAL A 250 15.35 7.10 3.59
N LEU A 251 15.55 7.57 2.36
CA LEU A 251 15.62 6.73 1.17
C LEU A 251 17.07 6.38 0.88
N LEU A 252 17.39 5.09 0.94
CA LEU A 252 18.70 4.55 0.62
C LEU A 252 18.61 3.72 -0.65
N PHE A 253 19.66 3.70 -1.45
CA PHE A 253 19.77 2.78 -2.58
C PHE A 253 20.85 1.76 -2.26
N GLN A 254 20.50 0.48 -2.42
CA GLN A 254 21.42 -0.62 -2.16
C GLN A 254 22.38 -0.76 -3.35
N ASP A 255 23.43 0.05 -3.33
CA ASP A 255 24.64 -0.14 -4.12
C ASP A 255 25.78 -0.48 -3.16
N ARG A 256 26.12 -1.77 -3.06
CA ARG A 256 27.04 -2.30 -2.04
C ARG A 256 28.39 -1.57 -2.02
N PHE A 257 28.84 -1.03 -3.15
CA PHE A 257 30.16 -0.42 -3.29
C PHE A 257 30.12 1.12 -3.26
N ASN A 258 28.94 1.72 -3.13
CA ASN A 258 28.78 3.17 -3.08
C ASN A 258 27.99 3.60 -1.83
N PRO A 259 28.51 3.35 -0.62
CA PRO A 259 27.88 3.81 0.61
C PRO A 259 27.76 5.35 0.67
N PRO A 260 26.67 5.88 1.23
CA PRO A 260 26.60 7.30 1.56
C PRO A 260 27.61 7.66 2.67
N GLY A 261 27.94 8.95 2.75
CA GLY A 261 28.75 9.49 3.83
C GLY A 261 28.03 9.37 5.18
N LYS A 262 28.74 9.62 6.27
CA LYS A 262 28.14 9.63 7.62
C LYS A 262 28.15 11.05 8.16
N GLU A 263 26.97 11.59 8.46
CA GLU A 263 26.86 12.87 9.16
C GLU A 263 27.30 12.75 10.63
N ARG A 264 27.49 13.90 11.30
CA ARG A 264 27.90 13.96 12.71
C ARG A 264 26.99 13.16 13.66
N MET A 265 25.70 13.01 13.33
CA MET A 265 24.72 12.25 14.14
C MET A 265 24.58 10.78 13.74
N GLY A 266 25.47 10.28 12.87
CA GLY A 266 25.48 8.89 12.43
C GLY A 266 24.41 8.50 11.41
N THR A 267 23.70 9.50 10.90
CA THR A 267 22.80 9.39 9.75
C THR A 267 23.59 9.28 8.44
N PRO A 268 23.05 8.53 7.46
CA PRO A 268 23.53 8.58 6.09
C PRO A 268 23.22 9.92 5.43
#